data_AF-A0A6N1C6P7-F1
#
_entry.id   AF-A0A6N1C6P7-F1
#
_cell.length_a   1.000
_cell.length_b   1.000
_cell.length_c   1.000
_cell.angle_alpha   90.00
_cell.angle_beta   90.00
_cell.angle_gamma   90.00
#
_symmetry.space_group_name_H-M   'P 1'
#
loop_
_entity.id
_entity.type
_entity.pdbx_description
1 polymer ?
#
loop_
_entity_poly.entity_id
_entity_poly.type
_entity_poly.pdbx_seq_one_letter_code
_entity_poly.pdbx_strand_id
1 'polypeptide(L)' 'MSEKESITTLLTLLESRQARLTAACKEIADWVDHQGGHPTAVRIRDRLNDIEKDAPSIQSALTSLKPAERPLPKFR' A
#
# COMPACT_ATOMS: atom_id res chain seq x y z
N MET A 1 -12.30 22.09 9.44
CA MET A 1 -11.13 21.19 9.42
C MET A 1 -9.92 21.97 8.98
N SER A 2 -8.79 21.72 9.63
CA SER A 2 -7.49 22.23 9.20
C SER A 2 -7.01 21.47 7.96
N GLU A 3 -6.25 22.11 7.08
CA GLU A 3 -5.58 21.45 5.94
C GLU A 3 -4.75 20.24 6.39
N LYS A 4 -4.14 20.32 7.58
CA LYS A 4 -3.39 19.21 8.19
C LYS A 4 -4.27 18.00 8.46
N GLU A 5 -5.50 18.21 8.93
CA GLU A 5 -6.47 17.13 9.19
C GLU A 5 -6.93 16.51 7.88
N SER A 6 -7.18 17.34 6.86
CA SER A 6 -7.53 16.87 5.51
C SER A 6 -6.43 16.01 4.89
N ILE A 7 -5.16 16.43 4.97
CA ILE A 7 -4.01 15.67 4.47
C ILE A 7 -3.88 14.34 5.22
N THR A 8 -3.98 14.35 6.54
CA THR A 8 -3.89 13.13 7.36
C THR A 8 -5.00 12.13 7.02
N THR A 9 -6.22 12.64 6.80
CA THR A 9 -7.36 11.83 6.37
C THR A 9 -7.09 11.19 5.01
N LEU A 10 -6.61 11.97 4.03
CA LEU A 10 -6.29 11.46 2.69
C LEU A 10 -5.18 10.39 2.74
N LEU A 11 -4.12 10.62 3.52
CA LEU A 11 -3.05 9.63 3.70
C LEU A 11 -3.58 8.33 4.32
N THR A 12 -4.46 8.42 5.31
CA THR A 12 -5.08 7.25 5.94
C THR A 12 -5.96 6.47 4.95
N LEU A 13 -6.73 7.18 4.12
CA LEU A 13 -7.54 6.55 3.05
C LEU A 13 -6.66 5.87 2.00
N LEU A 14 -5.53 6.47 1.63
CA LEU A 14 -4.56 5.88 0.70
C LEU A 14 -3.91 4.63 1.28
N GLU A 15 -3.52 4.64 2.56
CA GLU A 15 -2.98 3.47 3.26
C GLU A 15 -4.02 2.33 3.30
N SER A 16 -5.27 2.64 3.67
CA SER A 16 -6.36 1.67 3.67
C SER A 16 -6.63 1.08 2.28
N ARG A 17 -6.57 1.91 1.23
CA ARG A 17 -6.70 1.46 -0.16
C ARG A 17 -5.53 0.57 -0.56
N GLN A 18 -4.31 0.93 -0.20
CA GLN A 18 -3.11 0.16 -0.53
C GLN A 18 -3.14 -1.22 0.13
N ALA A 19 -3.53 -1.31 1.41
CA ALA A 19 -3.66 -2.57 2.12
C ALA A 19 -4.69 -3.51 1.44
N ARG A 20 -5.85 -2.98 1.04
CA ARG A 20 -6.87 -3.75 0.32
C ARG A 20 -6.40 -4.19 -1.06
N LEU A 21 -5.67 -3.34 -1.78
CA LEU A 21 -5.12 -3.69 -3.09
C LEU A 21 -4.08 -4.81 -2.96
N THR A 22 -3.18 -4.73 -1.98
CA THR A 22 -2.21 -5.78 -1.70
C THR A 22 -2.88 -7.11 -1.35
N ALA A 23 -3.95 -7.09 -0.54
CA ALA A 23 -4.72 -8.30 -0.23
C ALA A 23 -5.35 -8.92 -1.48
N ALA A 24 -6.00 -8.11 -2.32
CA ALA A 24 -6.58 -8.58 -3.59
C ALA A 24 -5.51 -9.15 -4.54
N CYS A 25 -4.34 -8.51 -4.64
CA CYS A 25 -3.23 -9.02 -5.43
C CYS A 25 -2.75 -10.40 -4.96
N LYS A 26 -2.73 -10.64 -3.64
CA LYS A 26 -2.40 -11.96 -3.07
C LYS A 26 -3.45 -13.01 -3.40
N GLU A 27 -4.74 -12.69 -3.25
CA GLU A 27 -5.81 -13.62 -3.64
C GLU A 27 -5.75 -14.01 -5.13
N ILE A 28 -5.41 -13.06 -6.01
CA ILE A 28 -5.22 -13.34 -7.43
C ILE A 28 -3.96 -14.20 -7.67
N ALA A 29 -2.86 -13.92 -6.97
CA ALA A 29 -1.64 -14.72 -7.07
C ALA A 29 -1.90 -16.18 -6.67
N ASP A 30 -2.59 -16.38 -5.54
CA ASP A 30 -3.01 -17.69 -5.07
C ASP A 30 -3.86 -18.38 -6.14
N TRP A 31 -4.88 -17.71 -6.68
CA TRP A 31 -5.72 -18.28 -7.75
C TRP A 31 -4.91 -18.65 -9.02
N VAL A 32 -3.95 -17.80 -9.40
CA VAL A 32 -3.03 -18.01 -10.53
C VAL A 32 -2.15 -19.25 -10.34
N ASP A 33 -1.67 -19.49 -9.12
CA ASP A 33 -0.84 -20.65 -8.80
C ASP A 33 -1.59 -21.98 -8.98
N HIS A 34 -2.91 -21.98 -8.82
CA HIS A 34 -3.76 -23.14 -9.08
C HIS A 34 -4.04 -23.39 -10.58
N GLN A 35 -3.65 -22.49 -11.49
CA GLN A 35 -3.92 -22.63 -12.94
C GLN A 35 -2.89 -23.49 -13.69
N GLY A 36 -1.98 -24.18 -12.99
CA GLY A 36 -1.09 -25.19 -13.60
C GLY A 36 -0.13 -24.66 -14.67
N GLY A 37 0.26 -23.38 -14.61
CA GLY A 37 1.19 -22.78 -15.57
C GLY A 37 0.55 -22.33 -16.88
N HIS A 38 -0.78 -22.16 -16.94
CA HIS A 38 -1.46 -21.56 -18.08
C HIS A 38 -0.77 -20.23 -18.50
N PRO A 39 -0.48 -19.97 -19.78
CA PRO A 39 0.32 -18.81 -20.21
C PRO A 39 -0.23 -17.46 -19.74
N THR A 40 -1.57 -17.32 -19.68
CA THR A 40 -2.19 -16.11 -19.12
C THR A 40 -1.96 -15.97 -17.62
N ALA A 41 -1.98 -17.07 -16.87
CA ALA A 41 -1.76 -17.07 -15.44
C ALA A 41 -0.31 -16.65 -15.13
N VAL A 42 0.67 -17.16 -15.90
CA VAL A 42 2.08 -16.72 -15.81
C VAL A 42 2.21 -15.21 -16.03
N ARG A 43 1.62 -14.66 -17.09
CA ARG A 43 1.64 -13.20 -17.34
C ARG A 43 0.98 -12.38 -16.22
N ILE A 44 -0.07 -12.92 -15.59
CA ILE A 44 -0.70 -12.25 -14.44
C ILE A 44 0.24 -12.28 -13.24
N ARG A 45 0.90 -13.42 -12.96
CA ARG A 45 1.89 -13.56 -11.88
C ARG A 45 3.02 -12.53 -12.03
N ASP A 46 3.55 -12.37 -13.24
CA ASP A 46 4.63 -11.41 -13.50
C ASP A 46 4.19 -9.97 -13.17
N ARG A 47 2.98 -9.58 -13.59
CA ARG A 47 2.41 -8.26 -13.26
C ARG A 47 2.18 -8.06 -11.77
N LEU A 48 1.73 -9.10 -11.06
CA LEU A 48 1.54 -9.05 -9.60
C LEU A 48 2.88 -8.88 -8.88
N ASN A 49 3.93 -9.57 -9.33
CA ASN A 49 5.29 -9.40 -8.79
C ASN A 49 5.81 -7.98 -8.99
N ASP A 50 5.54 -7.36 -10.14
CA ASP A 50 5.95 -5.96 -10.38
C ASP A 50 5.21 -4.99 -9.45
N ILE A 51 3.90 -5.20 -9.24
CA ILE A 51 3.12 -4.41 -8.27
C ILE A 51 3.66 -4.59 -6.84
N GLU A 52 4.09 -5.80 -6.47
CA GLU A 52 4.64 -6.07 -5.14
C GLU A 52 5.99 -5.37 -4.90
N LYS A 53 6.83 -5.25 -5.93
CA LYS A 53 8.10 -4.50 -5.85
C LYS A 53 7.90 -3.02 -5.59
N ASP A 54 6.79 -2.44 -6.05
CA ASP A 54 6.48 -1.02 -5.86
C ASP A 54 5.92 -0.72 -4.47
N ALA A 55 5.38 -1.73 -3.77
CA ALA A 55 4.69 -1.55 -2.50
C ALA A 55 5.55 -0.91 -1.38
N PRO A 56 6.82 -1.30 -1.16
CA PRO A 56 7.68 -0.68 -0.15
C PRO A 56 7.94 0.80 -0.44
N SER A 57 8.15 1.15 -1.70
CA SER A 57 8.38 2.54 -2.14
C SER A 57 7.16 3.42 -1.89
N ILE A 58 5.96 2.91 -2.21
CA ILE A 58 4.69 3.60 -1.96
C ILE A 58 4.48 3.78 -0.46
N GLN A 59 4.71 2.75 0.34
CA GLN A 59 4.55 2.81 1.79
C GLN A 59 5.52 3.82 2.43
N SER A 60 6.78 3.85 1.98
CA SER A 60 7.77 4.84 2.41
C SER A 60 7.33 6.27 2.07
N ALA A 61 6.82 6.48 0.85
CA ALA A 61 6.33 7.79 0.42
C ALA A 61 5.13 8.26 1.26
N LEU A 62 4.15 7.39 1.50
CA LEU A 62 2.99 7.70 2.34
C LEU A 62 3.41 8.02 3.79
N THR A 63 4.36 7.27 4.33
CA THR A 63 4.91 7.49 5.69
C THR A 63 5.64 8.83 5.78
N SER A 64 6.42 9.18 4.76
CA SER A 64 7.19 10.44 4.71
C SER A 64 6.30 11.67 4.61
N LEU A 65 5.10 11.54 4.05
CA LEU A 65 4.11 12.61 3.95
C LEU A 65 3.29 12.81 5.24
N LYS A 66 3.36 11.87 6.20
CA LYS A 66 2.63 12.01 7.47
C LYS A 66 3.18 13.23 8.24
N PRO A 67 2.31 14.12 8.72
CA PRO A 67 2.76 15.26 9.51
C PRO A 67 3.50 14.78 10.76
N ALA A 68 4.72 15.28 10.97
CA ALA A 68 5.44 15.00 12.21
C ALA A 68 4.63 15.51 13.42
N GLU A 69 4.27 14.62 14.33
CA GLU A 69 3.78 15.02 15.64
C GLU A 69 4.94 15.70 16.37
N ARG A 70 4.81 17.00 16.63
CA ARG A 70 5.78 17.69 17.48
C ARG A 70 5.66 17.08 18.87
N PRO A 71 6.76 16.60 19.47
CA PRO A 71 6.71 16.07 20.82
C PRO A 71 6.18 17.16 21.76
N LEU A 72 5.30 16.76 22.68
CA LEU A 72 4.75 17.67 23.68
C LEU A 72 5.90 18.32 24.48
N PRO A 73 5.81 19.62 24.81
CA PRO A 73 6.81 20.28 25.64
C PRO A 73 6.96 19.51 26.96
N LYS A 74 8.20 19.13 27.29
CA LYS A 74 8.51 18.60 28.62
C LYS A 74 8.51 19.79 29.58
N PHE A 75 7.42 19.98 30.33
CA PHE A 75 7.44 20.89 31.47
C PHE A 75 8.36 20.28 32.54
N ARG A 76 9.39 21.05 32.94
CA ARG A 76 10.30 20.72 34.05
C ARG A 76 9.79 21.34 35.34
#